data_AF-A0A8P4G684-F1
#
_entry.id   AF-A0A8P4G684-F1
#
_cell.length_a   1.000
_cell.length_b   1.000
_cell.length_c   1.000
_cell.angle_alpha   90.00
_cell.angle_beta   90.00
_cell.angle_gamma   90.00
#
_symmetry.space_group_name_H-M   'P 1'
#
loop_
_entity.id
_entity.type
_entity.pdbx_description
1 polymer ?
#
loop_
_entity_poly.entity_id
_entity_poly.type
_entity_poly.pdbx_seq_one_letter_code
_entity_poly.pdbx_strand_id
1 'polypeptide(L)'
;MPAEMTMLADHPARQLLDFSQKLDINLLDNVVNSMYHDIGSQQRVAQEVLTNLKDHPDAWMRVDTILEFSQNMKTKYYALQILETVIKTRWKILPRNQCEGIKKYVVGLIIKTSSDPANMEKEGVYISKLNMILVQILKQEWPKHWPTFISDIVGASRTSESLCQNNMIILKLLSEEVFDFSSGQMTQVKAKHLKDSMCNEFSQIFQLCQFVMENSQNAPLVHATLETLLRFLNWIPLGYIFETKLISTLVYKFLNVPMFRNVTLKCLTEIAGVSVNQYEEQFVNLFTLTMCQLKQMLPLNTNIRLAYANGKDDEQNFIQNLSLFLCTFLKEHGQLIEKRPNLRETLMEALHYMLLVSEVEETEIFKICLEYWNHLAAELYRESPFSTSSTPLLSDVPPRRHLYLPVLSQVRLAPSTHSDVNVFFFPPNNTYRCR
;
A
#
# COMPACT_ATOMS: atom_id res chain seq x y z
N MET A 1 10.20 48.36 -13.71
CA MET A 1 9.37 47.21 -13.29
C MET A 1 10.10 46.13 -12.49
N PRO A 2 11.38 45.76 -12.71
CA PRO A 2 12.05 44.77 -11.85
C PRO A 2 12.28 45.24 -10.41
N ALA A 3 12.62 46.53 -10.22
CA ALA A 3 13.01 47.11 -8.92
C ALA A 3 11.85 47.34 -7.94
N GLU A 4 10.65 47.71 -8.42
CA GLU A 4 9.46 47.82 -7.56
C GLU A 4 8.98 46.45 -7.07
N MET A 5 9.16 45.42 -7.90
CA MET A 5 8.80 44.04 -7.59
C MET A 5 9.70 43.44 -6.50
N THR A 6 10.97 43.82 -6.47
CA THR A 6 11.90 43.44 -5.39
C THR A 6 11.53 44.12 -4.08
N MET A 7 11.13 45.40 -4.10
CA MET A 7 10.75 46.11 -2.86
C MET A 7 9.46 45.59 -2.19
N LEU A 8 8.46 45.17 -2.98
CA LEU A 8 7.22 44.57 -2.47
C LEU A 8 7.45 43.18 -1.83
N ALA A 9 8.47 42.45 -2.30
CA ALA A 9 8.91 41.18 -1.72
C ALA A 9 9.75 41.37 -0.44
N ASP A 10 10.56 42.43 -0.40
CA ASP A 10 11.57 42.64 0.64
C ASP A 10 10.95 42.97 2.00
N HIS A 11 9.86 43.76 2.04
CA HIS A 11 9.27 44.17 3.31
C HIS A 11 8.57 43.01 4.06
N PRO A 12 7.68 42.20 3.45
CA PRO A 12 7.08 41.04 4.12
C PRO A 12 8.13 40.00 4.54
N ALA A 13 9.14 39.78 3.69
CA ALA A 13 10.23 38.86 3.97
C ALA A 13 11.04 39.30 5.19
N ARG A 14 11.49 40.56 5.22
CA ARG A 14 12.26 41.12 6.34
C ARG A 14 11.48 41.06 7.66
N GLN A 15 10.18 41.33 7.63
CA GLN A 15 9.36 41.32 8.84
C GLN A 15 9.09 39.90 9.36
N LEU A 16 8.80 38.94 8.48
CA LEU A 16 8.62 37.53 8.88
C LEU A 16 9.93 36.89 9.36
N LEU A 17 11.08 37.36 8.86
CA LEU A 17 12.42 36.92 9.26
C LEU A 17 13.00 37.68 10.45
N ASP A 18 12.31 38.66 11.04
CA ASP A 18 12.81 39.42 12.19
C ASP A 18 12.54 38.69 13.51
N PHE A 19 13.51 37.92 14.00
CA PHE A 19 13.44 37.16 15.28
C PHE A 19 13.58 38.01 16.54
N SER A 20 13.74 39.33 16.42
CA SER A 20 13.68 40.24 17.56
C SER A 20 12.26 40.62 17.96
N GLN A 21 11.27 40.34 17.11
CA GLN A 21 9.86 40.69 17.31
C GLN A 21 8.93 39.47 17.27
N LYS A 22 7.72 39.64 17.81
CA LYS A 22 6.66 38.63 17.72
C LYS A 22 6.30 38.40 16.26
N LEU A 23 6.05 37.14 15.88
CA LEU A 23 5.61 36.79 14.53
C LEU A 23 4.24 37.41 14.24
N ASP A 24 4.12 38.12 13.12
CA ASP A 24 2.83 38.53 12.58
C ASP A 24 2.20 37.37 11.79
N ILE A 25 1.20 36.74 12.41
CA ILE A 25 0.54 35.54 11.90
C ILE A 25 -0.44 35.89 10.77
N ASN A 26 -1.04 37.07 10.83
CA ASN A 26 -1.93 37.54 9.76
C ASN A 26 -1.12 37.80 8.49
N LEU A 27 0.08 38.40 8.63
CA LEU A 27 1.00 38.56 7.51
C LEU A 27 1.41 37.21 6.92
N LEU A 28 1.78 36.24 7.76
CA LEU A 28 2.13 34.90 7.30
C LEU A 28 0.96 34.22 6.57
N ASP A 29 -0.26 34.29 7.13
CA ASP A 29 -1.46 33.73 6.51
C ASP A 29 -1.75 34.37 5.15
N ASN A 30 -1.53 35.69 5.00
CA ASN A 30 -1.68 36.39 3.73
C ASN A 30 -0.63 35.95 2.70
N VAL A 31 0.64 35.81 3.09
CA VAL A 31 1.71 35.33 2.21
C VAL A 31 1.46 33.88 1.76
N VAL A 32 1.04 33.02 2.68
CA VAL A 32 0.64 31.64 2.35
C VAL A 32 -0.55 31.65 1.40
N ASN A 33 -1.59 32.44 1.67
CA ASN A 33 -2.74 32.52 0.76
C ASN A 33 -2.36 33.02 -0.64
N SER A 34 -1.46 34.00 -0.74
CA SER A 34 -0.93 34.50 -2.01
C SER A 34 -0.24 33.38 -2.80
N MET A 35 0.57 32.54 -2.14
CA MET A 35 1.22 31.39 -2.79
C MET A 35 0.24 30.39 -3.40
N TYR A 36 -0.93 30.20 -2.79
CA TYR A 36 -1.92 29.21 -3.26
C TYR A 36 -2.98 29.76 -4.22
N HIS A 37 -3.25 31.06 -4.24
CA HIS A 37 -4.36 31.64 -5.02
C HIS A 37 -3.93 32.67 -6.06
N ASP A 38 -2.81 33.37 -5.84
CA ASP A 38 -2.32 34.35 -6.81
C ASP A 38 -1.55 33.65 -7.95
N ILE A 39 -1.39 34.34 -9.07
CA ILE A 39 -0.74 33.81 -10.27
C ILE A 39 0.40 34.74 -10.69
N GLY A 40 1.48 34.18 -11.23
CA GLY A 40 2.55 34.95 -11.88
C GLY A 40 3.53 35.53 -10.87
N SER A 41 3.74 36.85 -10.89
CA SER A 41 4.80 37.50 -10.11
C SER A 41 4.55 37.47 -8.61
N GLN A 42 3.31 37.68 -8.16
CA GLN A 42 2.95 37.67 -6.73
C GLN A 42 3.16 36.28 -6.10
N GLN A 43 2.75 35.23 -6.81
CA GLN A 43 2.96 33.84 -6.38
C GLN A 43 4.45 33.51 -6.21
N ARG A 44 5.29 33.93 -7.17
CA ARG A 44 6.76 33.72 -7.10
C ARG A 44 7.36 34.42 -5.90
N VAL A 45 6.98 35.67 -5.66
CA VAL A 45 7.42 36.43 -4.48
C VAL A 45 7.02 35.72 -3.19
N ALA A 46 5.76 35.30 -3.06
CA ALA A 46 5.30 34.57 -1.88
C ALA A 46 6.08 33.25 -1.68
N GLN A 47 6.36 32.52 -2.75
CA GLN A 47 7.17 31.29 -2.70
C GLN A 47 8.60 31.56 -2.24
N GLU A 48 9.26 32.61 -2.73
CA GLU A 48 10.61 33.00 -2.29
C GLU A 48 10.64 33.35 -0.80
N VAL A 49 9.67 34.14 -0.32
CA VAL A 49 9.56 34.49 1.11
C VAL A 49 9.39 33.26 1.98
N LEU A 50 8.47 32.36 1.62
CA LEU A 50 8.23 31.12 2.37
C LEU A 50 9.45 30.18 2.30
N THR A 51 10.16 30.12 1.18
CA THR A 51 11.38 29.29 1.08
C THR A 51 12.47 29.84 2.01
N ASN A 52 12.73 31.15 1.96
CA ASN A 52 13.72 31.80 2.82
C ASN A 52 13.39 31.65 4.31
N LEU A 53 12.11 31.79 4.67
CA LEU A 53 11.66 31.57 6.05
C LEU A 53 11.84 30.11 6.47
N LYS A 54 11.54 29.14 5.61
CA LYS A 54 11.70 27.72 5.93
C LYS A 54 13.16 27.32 6.12
N ASP A 55 14.07 27.90 5.34
CA ASP A 55 15.50 27.59 5.37
C ASP A 55 16.24 28.35 6.48
N HIS A 56 15.60 29.34 7.12
CA HIS A 56 16.19 30.10 8.22
C HIS A 56 16.50 29.18 9.43
N PRO A 57 17.69 29.29 10.05
CA PRO A 57 18.08 28.42 11.15
C PRO A 57 17.11 28.47 12.34
N ASP A 58 16.51 29.62 12.58
CA ASP A 58 15.66 29.84 13.76
C ASP A 58 14.16 29.67 13.49
N ALA A 59 13.76 29.33 12.26
CA ALA A 59 12.36 29.27 11.85
C ALA A 59 11.50 28.32 12.71
N TRP A 60 12.09 27.22 13.18
CA TRP A 60 11.41 26.24 14.02
C TRP A 60 10.95 26.80 15.37
N MET A 61 11.61 27.84 15.89
CA MET A 61 11.23 28.50 17.15
C MET A 61 9.91 29.26 17.05
N ARG A 62 9.33 29.38 15.85
CA ARG A 62 8.02 30.01 15.63
C ARG A 62 6.91 28.99 15.35
N VAL A 63 7.24 27.71 15.17
CA VAL A 63 6.29 26.70 14.68
C VAL A 63 5.13 26.51 15.66
N ASP A 64 5.42 26.45 16.96
CA ASP A 64 4.41 26.36 18.03
C ASP A 64 3.41 27.52 17.96
N THR A 65 3.93 28.74 17.84
CA THR A 65 3.14 29.98 17.72
C THR A 65 2.26 29.95 16.47
N ILE A 66 2.80 29.50 15.33
CA ILE A 66 2.02 29.38 14.09
C ILE A 66 0.89 28.36 14.25
N LEU A 67 1.18 27.18 14.81
CA LEU A 67 0.21 26.09 14.96
C LEU A 67 -0.88 26.42 15.98
N GLU A 68 -0.56 27.21 17.00
CA GLU A 68 -1.50 27.65 18.04
C GLU A 68 -2.47 28.72 17.55
N PHE A 69 -1.98 29.76 16.88
CA PHE A 69 -2.78 30.96 16.62
C PHE A 69 -3.29 31.09 15.17
N SER A 70 -2.63 30.49 14.17
CA SER A 70 -3.12 30.54 12.79
C SER A 70 -4.44 29.77 12.67
N GLN A 71 -5.38 30.33 11.91
CA GLN A 71 -6.64 29.67 11.55
C GLN A 71 -6.57 29.00 10.17
N ASN A 72 -5.49 29.26 9.41
CA ASN A 72 -5.33 28.76 8.06
C ASN A 72 -4.61 27.40 8.04
N MET A 73 -5.29 26.35 7.55
CA MET A 73 -4.72 25.00 7.45
C MET A 73 -3.47 24.95 6.55
N LYS A 74 -3.40 25.79 5.50
CA LYS A 74 -2.23 25.86 4.61
C LYS A 74 -1.01 26.40 5.37
N THR A 75 -1.21 27.38 6.24
CA THR A 75 -0.15 27.94 7.08
C THR A 75 0.30 26.94 8.14
N LYS A 76 -0.64 26.23 8.79
CA LYS A 76 -0.29 25.15 9.71
C LYS A 76 0.51 24.04 9.03
N TYR A 77 0.11 23.65 7.82
CA TYR A 77 0.84 22.67 7.02
C TYR A 77 2.27 23.16 6.71
N TYR A 78 2.42 24.42 6.31
CA TYR A 78 3.72 25.04 6.09
C TYR A 78 4.59 25.04 7.36
N ALA A 79 4.02 25.34 8.53
CA ALA A 79 4.74 25.24 9.81
C ALA A 79 5.24 23.83 10.10
N LEU A 80 4.44 22.80 9.79
CA LEU A 80 4.88 21.41 9.89
C LEU A 80 6.01 21.08 8.91
N GLN A 81 6.07 21.70 7.73
CA GLN A 81 7.22 21.54 6.82
C GLN A 81 8.50 22.13 7.40
N ILE A 82 8.43 23.25 8.12
CA ILE A 82 9.59 23.82 8.84
C ILE A 82 10.05 22.83 9.91
N LEU A 83 9.11 22.30 10.70
CA LEU A 83 9.40 21.35 11.77
C LEU A 83 10.06 20.07 11.23
N GLU A 84 9.55 19.56 10.11
CA GLU A 84 10.10 18.39 9.42
C GLU A 84 11.57 18.59 9.03
N THR A 85 11.89 19.74 8.42
CA THR A 85 13.26 20.07 8.01
C THR A 85 14.20 20.00 9.21
N VAL A 86 13.80 20.56 10.35
CA VAL A 86 14.61 20.56 11.57
C VAL A 86 14.78 19.16 12.16
N ILE A 87 13.72 18.34 12.19
CA ILE A 87 13.79 16.95 12.65
C ILE A 87 14.71 16.10 11.74
N LYS A 88 14.69 16.34 10.43
CA LYS A 88 15.52 15.59 9.48
C LYS A 88 17.00 15.99 9.56
N THR A 89 17.28 17.28 9.70
CA THR A 89 18.64 17.82 9.49
C THR A 89 19.39 18.16 10.78
N ARG A 90 18.68 18.63 11.82
CA ARG A 90 19.30 19.24 13.01
C ARG A 90 18.90 18.59 14.32
N TRP A 91 18.07 17.55 14.31
CA TRP A 91 17.59 16.88 15.52
C TRP A 91 18.71 16.45 16.48
N LYS A 92 19.84 15.95 15.97
CA LYS A 92 20.96 15.47 16.79
C LYS A 92 21.75 16.58 17.50
N ILE A 93 21.66 17.82 17.01
CA ILE A 93 22.37 18.98 17.58
C ILE A 93 21.46 19.85 18.45
N LEU A 94 20.15 19.62 18.41
CA LEU A 94 19.21 20.33 19.28
C LEU A 94 19.42 19.94 20.75
N PRO A 95 19.26 20.90 21.69
CA PRO A 95 19.22 20.60 23.12
C PRO A 95 18.16 19.54 23.45
N ARG A 96 18.49 18.56 24.30
CA ARG A 96 17.59 17.41 24.56
C ARG A 96 16.24 17.82 25.15
N ASN A 97 16.19 18.90 25.94
CA ASN A 97 14.93 19.46 26.43
C ASN A 97 14.02 19.98 25.30
N GLN A 98 14.61 20.55 24.24
CA GLN A 98 13.86 20.98 23.05
C GLN A 98 13.33 19.78 22.26
N CYS A 99 14.15 18.74 22.06
CA CYS A 99 13.70 17.48 21.45
C CYS A 99 12.49 16.89 22.19
N GLU A 100 12.57 16.82 23.53
CA GLU A 100 11.47 16.33 24.37
C GLU A 100 10.23 17.23 24.31
N GLY A 101 10.42 18.55 24.26
CA GLY A 101 9.34 19.52 24.09
C GLY A 101 8.60 19.33 22.76
N ILE A 102 9.34 19.26 21.64
CA ILE A 102 8.79 19.01 20.31
C ILE A 102 8.05 17.67 20.27
N LYS A 103 8.65 16.61 20.84
CA LYS A 103 8.04 15.27 20.92
C LYS A 103 6.68 15.32 21.62
N LYS A 104 6.63 15.89 22.84
CA LYS A 104 5.39 16.00 23.62
C LYS A 104 4.34 16.87 22.92
N TYR A 105 4.77 17.96 22.31
CA TYR A 105 3.89 18.86 21.59
C TYR A 105 3.24 18.18 20.38
N VAL A 106 4.02 17.51 19.52
CA VAL A 106 3.51 16.78 18.35
C VAL A 106 2.55 15.67 18.77
N VAL A 107 2.90 14.87 19.79
CA VAL A 107 2.01 13.81 20.31
C VAL A 107 0.71 14.40 20.86
N GLY A 108 0.79 15.47 21.67
CA GLY A 108 -0.39 16.12 22.23
C GLY A 108 -1.30 16.70 21.15
N LEU A 109 -0.71 17.26 20.09
CA LEU A 109 -1.44 17.79 18.94
C LEU A 109 -2.14 16.67 18.15
N ILE A 110 -1.44 15.56 17.89
CA ILE A 110 -2.04 14.36 17.26
C ILE A 110 -3.23 13.90 18.09
N ILE A 111 -3.06 13.65 19.38
CA ILE A 111 -4.14 13.19 20.27
C ILE A 111 -5.32 14.16 20.22
N LYS A 112 -5.08 15.46 20.36
CA LYS A 112 -6.14 16.49 20.30
C LYS A 112 -6.91 16.45 18.98
N THR A 113 -6.19 16.33 17.85
CA THR A 113 -6.81 16.36 16.53
C THR A 113 -7.49 15.04 16.13
N SER A 114 -6.94 13.89 16.53
CA SER A 114 -7.44 12.58 16.10
C SER A 114 -8.45 11.97 17.06
N SER A 115 -8.61 12.50 18.28
CA SER A 115 -9.61 11.98 19.23
C SER A 115 -11.04 12.34 18.83
N ASP A 116 -11.25 13.37 18.01
CA ASP A 116 -12.55 13.79 17.51
C ASP A 116 -12.77 13.31 16.07
N PRO A 117 -13.75 12.43 15.81
CA PRO A 117 -14.07 11.94 14.46
C PRO A 117 -14.34 13.05 13.44
N ALA A 118 -14.94 14.18 13.84
CA ALA A 118 -15.26 15.28 12.93
C ALA A 118 -13.98 15.96 12.38
N ASN A 119 -12.94 16.04 13.21
CA ASN A 119 -11.65 16.60 12.79
C ASN A 119 -10.91 15.67 11.84
N MET A 120 -11.09 14.35 11.97
CA MET A 120 -10.47 13.38 11.06
C MET A 120 -10.94 13.54 9.62
N GLU A 121 -12.20 13.88 9.40
CA GLU A 121 -12.74 14.14 8.06
C GLU A 121 -12.34 15.52 7.54
N LYS A 122 -12.46 16.56 8.38
CA LYS A 122 -12.23 17.96 7.97
C LYS A 122 -10.75 18.30 7.77
N GLU A 123 -9.86 17.73 8.58
CA GLU A 123 -8.44 18.09 8.64
C GLU A 123 -7.51 16.91 8.26
N GLY A 124 -8.01 15.93 7.51
CA GLY A 124 -7.28 14.69 7.18
C GLY A 124 -5.87 14.91 6.59
N VAL A 125 -5.69 15.93 5.74
CA VAL A 125 -4.37 16.29 5.18
C VAL A 125 -3.40 16.78 6.25
N TYR A 126 -3.89 17.58 7.20
CA TYR A 126 -3.10 18.12 8.29
C TYR A 126 -2.72 17.02 9.29
N ILE A 127 -3.66 16.15 9.65
CA ILE A 127 -3.42 14.98 10.51
C ILE A 127 -2.41 14.04 9.85
N SER A 128 -2.55 13.77 8.55
CA SER A 128 -1.59 12.95 7.79
C SER A 128 -0.19 13.55 7.85
N LYS A 129 -0.07 14.88 7.79
CA LYS A 129 1.22 15.55 7.93
C LYS A 129 1.78 15.42 9.35
N LEU A 130 0.97 15.58 10.39
CA LEU A 130 1.39 15.37 11.79
C LEU A 130 1.90 13.95 12.02
N ASN A 131 1.20 12.94 11.50
CA ASN A 131 1.64 11.55 11.58
C ASN A 131 3.02 11.36 10.92
N MET A 132 3.24 11.97 9.76
CA MET A 132 4.55 11.95 9.10
C MET A 132 5.63 12.63 9.96
N ILE A 133 5.34 13.77 10.60
CA ILE A 133 6.27 14.43 11.54
C ILE A 133 6.63 13.49 12.70
N LEU A 134 5.64 12.83 13.31
CA LEU A 134 5.88 11.87 14.37
C LEU A 134 6.78 10.72 13.90
N VAL A 135 6.54 10.17 12.70
CA VAL A 135 7.40 9.12 12.13
C VAL A 135 8.83 9.62 11.91
N GLN A 136 9.03 10.88 11.47
CA GLN A 136 10.38 11.44 11.38
C GLN A 136 11.05 11.56 12.77
N ILE A 137 10.31 11.88 13.83
CA ILE A 137 10.84 11.86 15.21
C ILE A 137 11.21 10.44 15.62
N LEU A 138 10.34 9.45 15.36
CA LEU A 138 10.58 8.04 15.68
C LEU A 138 11.84 7.52 14.99
N LYS A 139 12.05 7.86 13.72
CA LYS A 139 13.29 7.54 13.01
C LYS A 139 14.54 8.09 13.71
N GLN A 140 14.45 9.17 14.48
CA GLN A 140 15.59 9.73 15.20
C GLN A 140 15.75 9.19 16.63
N GLU A 141 14.64 8.94 17.34
CA GLU A 141 14.66 8.62 18.78
C GLU A 141 14.35 7.14 19.10
N TRP A 142 13.52 6.46 18.30
CA TRP A 142 13.14 5.07 18.54
C TRP A 142 14.18 4.10 17.97
N PRO A 143 14.53 3.01 18.68
CA PRO A 143 14.05 2.62 20.02
C PRO A 143 14.83 3.23 21.20
N LYS A 144 16.02 3.81 20.96
CA LYS A 144 16.99 4.10 22.04
C LYS A 144 16.49 5.06 23.11
N HIS A 145 15.84 6.15 22.71
CA HIS A 145 15.37 7.21 23.63
C HIS A 145 13.84 7.26 23.73
N TRP A 146 13.16 6.32 23.10
CA TRP A 146 11.72 6.13 23.25
C TRP A 146 11.37 4.63 23.26
N PRO A 147 11.90 3.85 24.22
CA PRO A 147 11.74 2.40 24.22
C PRO A 147 10.30 1.94 24.48
N THR A 148 9.45 2.79 25.06
CA THR A 148 8.05 2.47 25.37
C THR A 148 7.09 2.82 24.24
N PHE A 149 7.56 3.33 23.09
CA PHE A 149 6.67 3.86 22.05
C PHE A 149 5.60 2.85 21.60
N ILE A 150 5.97 1.59 21.32
CA ILE A 150 5.02 0.57 20.86
C ILE A 150 4.01 0.23 21.96
N SER A 151 4.45 0.07 23.20
CA SER A 151 3.53 -0.19 24.31
C SER A 151 2.58 0.99 24.55
N ASP A 152 3.09 2.22 24.44
CA ASP A 152 2.31 3.44 24.66
C ASP A 152 1.26 3.62 23.56
N ILE A 153 1.62 3.44 22.29
CA ILE A 153 0.69 3.59 21.16
C ILE A 153 -0.36 2.47 21.15
N VAL A 154 0.02 1.23 21.48
CA VAL A 154 -0.92 0.11 21.59
C VAL A 154 -1.87 0.31 22.77
N GLY A 155 -1.37 0.80 23.91
CA GLY A 155 -2.20 1.15 25.07
C GLY A 155 -3.18 2.28 24.76
N ALA A 156 -2.71 3.34 24.12
CA ALA A 156 -3.54 4.48 23.70
C ALA A 156 -4.61 4.08 22.68
N SER A 157 -4.32 3.15 21.77
CA SER A 157 -5.30 2.62 20.81
C SER A 157 -6.50 1.93 21.46
N ARG A 158 -6.42 1.55 22.74
CA ARG A 158 -7.54 0.94 23.46
C ARG A 158 -8.48 1.96 24.10
N THR A 159 -8.13 3.24 24.12
CA THR A 159 -8.92 4.28 24.81
C THR A 159 -9.97 4.93 23.90
N SER A 160 -9.71 5.00 22.59
CA SER A 160 -10.63 5.57 21.59
C SER A 160 -10.41 4.93 20.23
N GLU A 161 -11.50 4.63 19.51
CA GLU A 161 -11.43 4.07 18.16
C GLU A 161 -10.86 5.04 17.12
N SER A 162 -11.16 6.34 17.23
CA SER A 162 -10.61 7.36 16.33
C SER A 162 -9.10 7.51 16.51
N LEU A 163 -8.64 7.48 17.76
CA LEU A 163 -7.22 7.45 18.09
C LEU A 163 -6.56 6.15 17.61
N CYS A 164 -7.22 5.00 17.79
CA CYS A 164 -6.77 3.72 17.25
C CYS A 164 -6.59 3.76 15.73
N GLN A 165 -7.56 4.35 15.02
CA GLN A 165 -7.52 4.47 13.56
C GLN A 165 -6.30 5.28 13.13
N ASN A 166 -6.06 6.43 13.77
CA ASN A 166 -4.89 7.24 13.48
C ASN A 166 -3.58 6.53 13.84
N ASN A 167 -3.56 5.78 14.94
CA ASN A 167 -2.41 4.99 15.36
C ASN A 167 -2.08 3.88 14.36
N MET A 168 -3.07 3.22 13.75
CA MET A 168 -2.84 2.29 12.65
C MET A 168 -2.15 2.97 11.47
N ILE A 169 -2.60 4.17 11.09
CA ILE A 169 -1.96 4.96 10.03
C ILE A 169 -0.50 5.30 10.39
N ILE A 170 -0.21 5.69 11.63
CA ILE A 170 1.16 5.95 12.11
C ILE A 170 2.03 4.69 12.01
N LEU A 171 1.52 3.54 12.45
CA LEU A 171 2.23 2.27 12.38
C LEU A 171 2.51 1.83 10.93
N LYS A 172 1.56 2.07 10.02
CA LYS A 172 1.74 1.86 8.58
C LYS A 172 2.87 2.72 8.02
N LEU A 173 2.84 4.04 8.29
CA LEU A 173 3.87 4.97 7.83
C LEU A 173 5.24 4.62 8.40
N LEU A 174 5.31 4.19 9.66
CA LEU A 174 6.55 3.73 10.27
C LEU A 174 7.09 2.48 9.57
N SER A 175 6.21 1.52 9.24
CA SER A 175 6.58 0.33 8.47
C SER A 175 7.16 0.70 7.11
N GLU A 176 6.48 1.57 6.36
CA GLU A 176 6.92 2.02 5.03
C GLU A 176 8.29 2.71 5.10
N GLU A 177 8.51 3.60 6.07
CA GLU A 177 9.80 4.31 6.22
C GLU A 177 10.96 3.39 6.65
N VAL A 178 10.68 2.30 7.38
CA VAL A 178 11.70 1.36 7.88
C VAL A 178 11.98 0.24 6.87
N PHE A 179 10.96 -0.30 6.22
CA PHE A 179 11.07 -1.48 5.36
C PHE A 179 11.15 -1.15 3.88
N ASP A 180 10.34 -0.19 3.40
CA ASP A 180 10.19 0.10 1.96
C ASP A 180 11.13 1.23 1.52
N PHE A 181 11.26 2.30 2.31
CA PHE A 181 11.99 3.52 1.95
C PHE A 181 13.28 3.76 2.75
N SER A 182 13.81 2.74 3.43
CA SER A 182 15.05 2.89 4.20
C SER A 182 16.29 3.12 3.33
N SER A 183 16.30 2.57 2.12
CA SER A 183 17.38 2.74 1.14
C SER A 183 17.51 4.21 0.72
N GLY A 184 18.68 4.81 0.93
CA GLY A 184 18.98 6.19 0.54
C GLY A 184 18.52 7.27 1.55
N GLN A 185 17.65 6.94 2.50
CA GLN A 185 17.18 7.87 3.54
C GLN A 185 17.89 7.69 4.89
N MET A 186 18.48 6.53 5.16
CA MET A 186 19.23 6.25 6.38
C MET A 186 20.40 5.29 6.11
N THR A 187 21.33 5.20 7.07
CA THR A 187 22.45 4.25 6.97
C THR A 187 21.95 2.81 7.11
N GLN A 188 22.64 1.86 6.47
CA GLN A 188 22.29 0.43 6.52
C GLN A 188 22.23 -0.11 7.95
N VAL A 189 23.17 0.29 8.81
CA VAL A 189 23.21 -0.11 10.23
C VAL A 189 21.98 0.39 10.99
N LYS A 190 21.56 1.65 10.73
CA LYS A 190 20.36 2.24 11.36
C LYS A 190 19.09 1.56 10.86
N ALA A 191 18.99 1.29 9.56
CA ALA A 191 17.87 0.57 8.97
C ALA A 191 17.72 -0.82 9.59
N LYS A 192 18.83 -1.59 9.65
CA LYS A 192 18.83 -2.91 10.28
C LYS A 192 18.36 -2.86 11.74
N HIS A 193 18.91 -1.93 12.52
CA HIS A 193 18.52 -1.78 13.93
C HIS A 193 17.02 -1.45 14.11
N LEU A 194 16.46 -0.58 13.27
CA LEU A 194 15.02 -0.26 13.31
C LEU A 194 14.16 -1.47 12.90
N LYS A 195 14.57 -2.22 11.87
CA LYS A 195 13.89 -3.46 11.45
C LYS A 195 13.87 -4.49 12.58
N ASP A 196 15.04 -4.77 13.18
CA ASP A 196 15.17 -5.73 14.28
C ASP A 196 14.30 -5.32 15.47
N SER A 197 14.27 -4.02 15.79
CA SER A 197 13.44 -3.49 16.88
C SER A 197 11.95 -3.65 16.59
N MET A 198 11.51 -3.39 15.35
CA MET A 198 10.10 -3.50 14.97
C MET A 198 9.65 -4.95 15.03
N CYS A 199 10.49 -5.88 14.56
CA CYS A 199 10.25 -7.32 14.64
C CYS A 199 10.13 -7.81 16.08
N ASN A 200 11.00 -7.33 16.98
CA ASN A 200 10.99 -7.74 18.40
C ASN A 200 9.70 -7.31 19.12
N GLU A 201 9.14 -6.15 18.76
CA GLU A 201 7.93 -5.60 19.40
C GLU A 201 6.64 -5.88 18.60
N PHE A 202 6.74 -6.57 17.45
CA PHE A 202 5.61 -6.74 16.52
C PHE A 202 4.43 -7.52 17.12
N SER A 203 4.68 -8.43 18.06
CA SER A 203 3.62 -9.22 18.71
C SER A 203 2.51 -8.35 19.30
N GLN A 204 2.86 -7.21 19.94
CA GLN A 204 1.90 -6.28 20.52
C GLN A 204 1.06 -5.58 19.45
N ILE A 205 1.69 -5.20 18.34
CA ILE A 205 1.00 -4.59 17.20
C ILE A 205 0.04 -5.60 16.57
N PHE A 206 0.50 -6.83 16.35
CA PHE A 206 -0.32 -7.87 15.75
C PHE A 206 -1.54 -8.22 16.60
N GLN A 207 -1.38 -8.31 17.93
CA GLN A 207 -2.50 -8.51 18.85
C GLN A 207 -3.52 -7.36 18.77
N LEU A 208 -3.06 -6.12 18.59
CA LEU A 208 -3.96 -4.99 18.37
C LEU A 208 -4.71 -5.12 17.03
N CYS A 209 -4.02 -5.48 15.94
CA CYS A 209 -4.65 -5.72 14.64
C CYS A 209 -5.71 -6.84 14.72
N GLN A 210 -5.39 -7.97 15.36
CA GLN A 210 -6.33 -9.06 15.57
C GLN A 210 -7.54 -8.60 16.38
N PHE A 211 -7.32 -7.90 17.49
CA PHE A 211 -8.39 -7.38 18.32
C PHE A 211 -9.33 -6.46 17.53
N VAL A 212 -8.80 -5.54 16.73
CA VAL A 212 -9.61 -4.64 15.89
C VAL A 212 -10.38 -5.42 14.82
N MET A 213 -9.71 -6.32 14.08
CA MET A 213 -10.37 -7.13 13.04
C MET A 213 -11.46 -8.05 13.60
N GLU A 214 -11.29 -8.56 14.82
CA GLU A 214 -12.25 -9.46 15.44
C GLU A 214 -13.45 -8.72 16.05
N ASN A 215 -13.23 -7.55 16.64
CA ASN A 215 -14.22 -6.92 17.53
C ASN A 215 -14.77 -5.57 17.06
N SER A 216 -14.03 -4.82 16.23
CA SER A 216 -14.46 -3.49 15.81
C SER A 216 -15.57 -3.55 14.75
N GLN A 217 -16.54 -2.66 14.89
CA GLN A 217 -17.59 -2.40 13.88
C GLN A 217 -17.35 -1.09 13.13
N ASN A 218 -16.30 -0.35 13.50
CA ASN A 218 -15.95 0.93 12.91
C ASN A 218 -15.22 0.70 11.58
N ALA A 219 -15.93 0.90 10.48
CA ALA A 219 -15.43 0.59 9.15
C ALA A 219 -14.15 1.35 8.75
N PRO A 220 -14.03 2.69 8.98
CA PRO A 220 -12.77 3.41 8.76
C PRO A 220 -11.58 2.83 9.54
N LEU A 221 -11.77 2.46 10.81
CA LEU A 221 -10.74 1.82 11.63
C LEU A 221 -10.35 0.44 11.09
N VAL A 222 -11.32 -0.40 10.72
CA VAL A 222 -11.06 -1.72 10.13
C VAL A 222 -10.29 -1.56 8.81
N HIS A 223 -10.71 -0.64 7.94
CA HIS A 223 -10.02 -0.37 6.68
C HIS A 223 -8.56 0.08 6.92
N ALA A 224 -8.35 1.03 7.84
CA ALA A 224 -7.00 1.48 8.20
C ALA A 224 -6.13 0.33 8.75
N THR A 225 -6.73 -0.58 9.52
CA THR A 225 -6.05 -1.76 10.04
C THR A 225 -5.67 -2.74 8.93
N LEU A 226 -6.54 -2.98 7.95
CA LEU A 226 -6.24 -3.85 6.80
C LEU A 226 -5.16 -3.26 5.89
N GLU A 227 -5.19 -1.95 5.63
CA GLU A 227 -4.14 -1.24 4.90
C GLU A 227 -2.79 -1.28 5.63
N THR A 228 -2.82 -1.24 6.96
CA THR A 228 -1.62 -1.36 7.79
C THR A 228 -1.07 -2.79 7.76
N LEU A 229 -1.95 -3.78 7.88
CA LEU A 229 -1.60 -5.19 7.75
C LEU A 229 -0.96 -5.49 6.40
N LEU A 230 -1.46 -4.91 5.30
CA LEU A 230 -0.89 -5.09 3.97
C LEU A 230 0.61 -4.74 3.93
N ARG A 231 1.03 -3.67 4.61
CA ARG A 231 2.46 -3.30 4.69
C ARG A 231 3.27 -4.21 5.60
N PHE A 232 2.65 -4.77 6.64
CA PHE A 232 3.29 -5.72 7.54
C PHE A 232 3.57 -7.06 6.86
N LEU A 233 2.67 -7.54 6.00
CA LEU A 233 2.82 -8.84 5.32
C LEU A 233 4.16 -8.98 4.57
N ASN A 234 4.76 -7.87 4.13
CA ASN A 234 6.04 -7.84 3.42
C ASN A 234 7.25 -8.27 4.24
N TRP A 235 7.18 -8.23 5.58
CA TRP A 235 8.37 -8.43 6.42
C TRP A 235 8.14 -9.18 7.73
N ILE A 236 6.89 -9.41 8.14
CA ILE A 236 6.63 -10.07 9.42
C ILE A 236 6.99 -11.55 9.39
N PRO A 237 7.32 -12.15 10.55
CA PRO A 237 7.54 -13.58 10.64
C PRO A 237 6.31 -14.38 10.19
N LEU A 238 6.56 -15.42 9.39
CA LEU A 238 5.51 -16.23 8.74
C LEU A 238 4.54 -16.91 9.72
N GLY A 239 4.98 -17.18 10.96
CA GLY A 239 4.10 -17.72 12.00
C GLY A 239 2.87 -16.84 12.27
N TYR A 240 3.00 -15.50 12.21
CA TYR A 240 1.85 -14.60 12.35
C TYR A 240 0.82 -14.77 11.22
N ILE A 241 1.28 -15.17 10.03
CA ILE A 241 0.44 -15.32 8.84
C ILE A 241 -0.21 -16.71 8.83
N PHE A 242 0.58 -17.77 8.98
CA PHE A 242 0.18 -19.15 8.72
C PHE A 242 -0.12 -19.99 9.97
N GLU A 243 0.25 -19.52 11.16
CA GLU A 243 0.00 -20.22 12.44
C GLU A 243 -1.07 -19.49 13.28
N THR A 244 -1.82 -18.58 12.67
CA THR A 244 -2.92 -17.85 13.30
C THR A 244 -4.20 -17.95 12.47
N LYS A 245 -5.29 -17.34 12.95
CA LYS A 245 -6.57 -17.28 12.23
C LYS A 245 -6.60 -16.22 11.11
N LEU A 246 -5.47 -15.58 10.80
CA LEU A 246 -5.41 -14.42 9.90
C LEU A 246 -6.08 -14.67 8.55
N ILE A 247 -5.69 -15.74 7.85
CA ILE A 247 -6.24 -16.10 6.53
C ILE A 247 -7.76 -16.27 6.61
N SER A 248 -8.24 -17.07 7.55
CA SER A 248 -9.67 -17.31 7.73
C SER A 248 -10.44 -16.03 8.06
N THR A 249 -9.88 -15.17 8.92
CA THR A 249 -10.49 -13.87 9.27
C THR A 249 -10.58 -12.96 8.05
N LEU A 250 -9.52 -12.84 7.25
CA LEU A 250 -9.51 -12.06 6.01
C LEU A 250 -10.60 -12.54 5.04
N VAL A 251 -10.62 -13.85 4.76
CA VAL A 251 -11.55 -14.41 3.77
C VAL A 251 -13.00 -14.34 4.24
N TYR A 252 -13.31 -14.74 5.48
CA TYR A 252 -14.70 -14.84 5.92
C TYR A 252 -15.32 -13.53 6.40
N LYS A 253 -14.54 -12.63 7.02
CA LYS A 253 -15.10 -11.38 7.57
C LYS A 253 -15.05 -10.21 6.60
N PHE A 254 -14.08 -10.18 5.68
CA PHE A 254 -13.77 -8.95 4.93
C PHE A 254 -13.83 -9.12 3.41
N LEU A 255 -13.48 -10.29 2.86
CA LEU A 255 -13.39 -10.44 1.41
C LEU A 255 -14.73 -10.21 0.70
N ASN A 256 -15.84 -10.69 1.29
CA ASN A 256 -17.18 -10.54 0.73
C ASN A 256 -17.84 -9.17 1.01
N VAL A 257 -17.20 -8.30 1.79
CA VAL A 257 -17.73 -6.98 2.15
C VAL A 257 -17.22 -5.95 1.13
N PRO A 258 -18.08 -5.27 0.35
CA PRO A 258 -17.64 -4.42 -0.76
C PRO A 258 -16.60 -3.35 -0.43
N MET A 259 -16.69 -2.73 0.74
CA MET A 259 -15.73 -1.69 1.17
C MET A 259 -14.37 -2.24 1.61
N PHE A 260 -14.24 -3.55 1.87
CA PHE A 260 -12.99 -4.18 2.31
C PHE A 260 -12.42 -5.17 1.29
N ARG A 261 -13.21 -5.59 0.28
CA ARG A 261 -12.82 -6.64 -0.67
C ARG A 261 -11.48 -6.38 -1.35
N ASN A 262 -11.20 -5.14 -1.74
CA ASN A 262 -9.98 -4.77 -2.47
C ASN A 262 -8.73 -4.90 -1.60
N VAL A 263 -8.69 -4.25 -0.43
CA VAL A 263 -7.55 -4.34 0.48
C VAL A 263 -7.36 -5.77 0.99
N THR A 264 -8.46 -6.49 1.24
CA THR A 264 -8.41 -7.89 1.67
C THR A 264 -7.79 -8.77 0.60
N LEU A 265 -8.22 -8.64 -0.66
CA LEU A 265 -7.68 -9.44 -1.75
C LEU A 265 -6.20 -9.13 -1.99
N LYS A 266 -5.78 -7.86 -1.87
CA LYS A 266 -4.35 -7.50 -1.89
C LYS A 266 -3.56 -8.21 -0.78
N CYS A 267 -4.07 -8.23 0.46
CA CYS A 267 -3.44 -8.98 1.54
C CYS A 267 -3.32 -10.48 1.21
N LEU A 268 -4.38 -11.09 0.64
CA LEU A 268 -4.36 -12.49 0.24
C LEU A 268 -3.36 -12.75 -0.90
N THR A 269 -3.16 -11.79 -1.81
CA THR A 269 -2.14 -11.85 -2.86
C THR A 269 -0.72 -11.81 -2.29
N GLU A 270 -0.44 -10.92 -1.33
CA GLU A 270 0.88 -10.89 -0.66
C GLU A 270 1.16 -12.21 0.06
N ILE A 271 0.16 -12.78 0.74
CA ILE A 271 0.28 -14.10 1.37
C ILE A 271 0.53 -15.18 0.32
N ALA A 272 -0.20 -15.15 -0.80
CA ALA A 272 -0.06 -16.11 -1.90
C ALA A 272 1.28 -16.03 -2.65
N GLY A 273 2.02 -14.93 -2.52
CA GLY A 273 3.36 -14.78 -3.10
C GLY A 273 4.49 -15.39 -2.26
N VAL A 274 4.19 -15.88 -1.06
CA VAL A 274 5.22 -16.45 -0.16
C VAL A 274 5.62 -17.85 -0.63
N SER A 275 6.85 -17.99 -1.12
CA SER A 275 7.37 -19.28 -1.63
C SER A 275 8.08 -20.08 -0.53
N VAL A 276 7.33 -20.89 0.23
CA VAL A 276 7.83 -21.76 1.31
C VAL A 276 7.10 -23.12 1.34
N ASN A 277 7.80 -24.18 1.71
CA ASN A 277 7.24 -25.55 1.70
C ASN A 277 6.60 -25.95 3.05
N GLN A 278 6.88 -25.23 4.13
CA GLN A 278 6.42 -25.58 5.48
C GLN A 278 4.91 -25.40 5.68
N TYR A 279 4.27 -24.59 4.84
CA TYR A 279 2.88 -24.15 4.99
C TYR A 279 1.97 -24.58 3.83
N GLU A 280 2.27 -25.71 3.19
CA GLU A 280 1.50 -26.23 2.05
C GLU A 280 -0.01 -26.34 2.33
N GLU A 281 -0.41 -26.88 3.49
CA GLU A 281 -1.83 -27.01 3.84
C GLU A 281 -2.51 -25.64 4.03
N GLN A 282 -1.79 -24.64 4.52
CA GLN A 282 -2.30 -23.29 4.66
C GLN A 282 -2.49 -22.59 3.31
N PHE A 283 -1.62 -22.83 2.32
CA PHE A 283 -1.82 -22.33 0.95
C PHE A 283 -3.02 -23.00 0.27
N VAL A 284 -3.22 -24.29 0.49
CA VAL A 284 -4.43 -24.99 0.01
C VAL A 284 -5.69 -24.41 0.63
N ASN A 285 -5.66 -24.17 1.95
CA ASN A 285 -6.77 -23.55 2.66
C ASN A 285 -7.03 -22.14 2.14
N LEU A 286 -5.99 -21.31 1.99
CA LEU A 286 -6.07 -19.98 1.39
C LEU A 286 -6.80 -20.01 0.04
N PHE A 287 -6.36 -20.86 -0.88
CA PHE A 287 -6.95 -20.95 -2.21
C PHE A 287 -8.40 -21.44 -2.18
N THR A 288 -8.67 -22.50 -1.43
CA THR A 288 -10.00 -23.11 -1.36
C THR A 288 -11.02 -22.13 -0.78
N LEU A 289 -10.68 -21.45 0.31
CA LEU A 289 -11.56 -20.47 0.94
C LEU A 289 -11.78 -19.24 0.07
N THR A 290 -10.71 -18.69 -0.52
CA THR A 290 -10.81 -17.53 -1.41
C THR A 290 -11.68 -17.85 -2.63
N MET A 291 -11.46 -18.99 -3.28
CA MET A 291 -12.27 -19.42 -4.44
C MET A 291 -13.75 -19.61 -4.08
N CYS A 292 -14.04 -20.13 -2.88
CA CYS A 292 -15.42 -20.25 -2.39
C CYS A 292 -16.12 -18.90 -2.27
N GLN A 293 -15.45 -17.87 -1.73
CA GLN A 293 -15.99 -16.52 -1.64
C GLN A 293 -16.10 -15.84 -3.01
N LEU A 294 -15.09 -15.99 -3.87
CA LEU A 294 -15.07 -15.42 -5.22
C LEU A 294 -16.28 -15.87 -6.05
N LYS A 295 -16.66 -17.14 -5.98
CA LYS A 295 -17.85 -17.67 -6.69
C LYS A 295 -19.16 -17.03 -6.26
N GLN A 296 -19.26 -16.60 -5.00
CA GLN A 296 -20.43 -15.90 -4.49
C GLN A 296 -20.45 -14.44 -4.95
N MET A 297 -19.27 -13.80 -4.96
CA MET A 297 -19.12 -12.38 -5.29
C MET A 297 -19.17 -12.11 -6.80
N LEU A 298 -18.63 -13.03 -7.60
CA LEU A 298 -18.50 -12.91 -9.05
C LEU A 298 -18.82 -14.27 -9.70
N PRO A 299 -20.10 -14.58 -9.95
CA PRO A 299 -20.50 -15.85 -10.56
C PRO A 299 -19.77 -16.11 -11.88
N LEU A 300 -19.36 -17.36 -12.14
CA LEU A 300 -18.56 -17.75 -13.32
C LEU A 300 -19.28 -17.53 -14.67
N ASN A 301 -20.59 -17.32 -14.68
CA ASN A 301 -21.35 -16.97 -15.89
C ASN A 301 -21.37 -15.45 -16.17
N THR A 302 -20.72 -14.65 -15.32
CA THR A 302 -20.65 -13.20 -15.46
C THR A 302 -19.74 -12.81 -16.62
N ASN A 303 -20.20 -11.92 -17.49
CA ASN A 303 -19.35 -11.35 -18.53
C ASN A 303 -18.41 -10.29 -17.91
N ILE A 304 -17.22 -10.71 -17.48
CA ILE A 304 -16.24 -9.86 -16.77
C ILE A 304 -15.80 -8.67 -17.64
N ARG A 305 -15.65 -8.85 -18.95
CA ARG A 305 -15.33 -7.75 -19.88
C ARG A 305 -16.35 -6.62 -19.80
N LEU A 306 -17.65 -6.95 -19.86
CA LEU A 306 -18.71 -5.95 -19.74
C LEU A 306 -18.86 -5.40 -18.31
N ALA A 307 -18.65 -6.24 -17.29
CA ALA A 307 -18.66 -5.79 -15.89
C ALA A 307 -17.53 -4.78 -15.62
N TYR A 308 -16.36 -4.98 -16.21
CA TYR A 308 -15.23 -4.04 -16.13
C TYR A 308 -15.53 -2.74 -16.88
N ALA A 309 -15.97 -2.85 -18.14
CA ALA A 309 -16.21 -1.68 -19.00
C ALA A 309 -17.29 -0.73 -18.45
N ASN A 310 -18.30 -1.28 -17.76
CA ASN A 310 -19.38 -0.50 -17.14
C ASN A 310 -19.20 -0.29 -15.63
N GLY A 311 -18.18 -0.89 -15.04
CA GLY A 311 -17.93 -0.87 -13.61
C GLY A 311 -17.34 0.45 -13.14
N LYS A 312 -17.49 0.71 -11.84
CA LYS A 312 -16.83 1.84 -11.17
C LYS A 312 -15.37 1.51 -10.86
N ASP A 313 -14.59 2.53 -10.48
CA ASP A 313 -13.18 2.39 -10.10
C ASP A 313 -12.95 1.23 -9.11
N ASP A 314 -13.81 1.05 -8.11
CA ASP A 314 -13.64 0.00 -7.10
C ASP A 314 -13.87 -1.42 -7.64
N GLU A 315 -14.75 -1.58 -8.64
CA GLU A 315 -15.04 -2.84 -9.33
C GLU A 315 -13.93 -3.18 -10.32
N GLN A 316 -13.44 -2.18 -11.05
CA GLN A 316 -12.29 -2.32 -11.94
C GLN A 316 -11.03 -2.72 -11.16
N ASN A 317 -10.76 -2.03 -10.06
CA ASN A 317 -9.69 -2.39 -9.13
C ASN A 317 -9.85 -3.81 -8.58
N PHE A 318 -11.08 -4.25 -8.30
CA PHE A 318 -11.32 -5.61 -7.80
C PHE A 318 -10.98 -6.67 -8.86
N ILE A 319 -11.35 -6.45 -10.12
CA ILE A 319 -11.02 -7.36 -11.24
C ILE A 319 -9.49 -7.41 -11.46
N GLN A 320 -8.80 -6.28 -11.36
CA GLN A 320 -7.33 -6.25 -11.42
C GLN A 320 -6.69 -6.98 -10.22
N ASN A 321 -7.20 -6.77 -9.00
CA ASN A 321 -6.69 -7.48 -7.82
C ASN A 321 -6.96 -8.99 -7.90
N LEU A 322 -8.06 -9.40 -8.55
CA LEU A 322 -8.37 -10.81 -8.83
C LEU A 322 -7.37 -11.44 -9.79
N SER A 323 -7.02 -10.76 -10.89
CA SER A 323 -6.00 -11.28 -11.82
C SER A 323 -4.64 -11.39 -11.15
N LEU A 324 -4.26 -10.41 -10.32
CA LEU A 324 -3.03 -10.45 -9.53
C LEU A 324 -3.01 -11.64 -8.56
N PHE A 325 -4.10 -11.85 -7.82
CA PHE A 325 -4.21 -12.97 -6.88
C PHE A 325 -4.08 -14.32 -7.57
N LEU A 326 -4.88 -14.55 -8.62
CA LEU A 326 -4.90 -15.83 -9.34
C LEU A 326 -3.57 -16.08 -10.08
N CYS A 327 -3.01 -15.08 -10.75
CA CYS A 327 -1.71 -15.18 -11.40
C CYS A 327 -0.61 -15.53 -10.39
N THR A 328 -0.53 -14.79 -9.28
CA THR A 328 0.47 -15.03 -8.23
C THR A 328 0.34 -16.42 -7.64
N PHE A 329 -0.86 -16.79 -7.17
CA PHE A 329 -1.08 -18.08 -6.52
C PHE A 329 -0.81 -19.25 -7.47
N LEU A 330 -1.32 -19.20 -8.71
CA LEU A 330 -1.17 -20.31 -9.66
C LEU A 330 0.29 -20.48 -10.13
N LYS A 331 1.07 -19.40 -10.22
CA LYS A 331 2.51 -19.48 -10.54
C LYS A 331 3.31 -20.13 -9.40
N GLU A 332 3.11 -19.70 -8.16
CA GLU A 332 3.91 -20.18 -7.02
C GLU A 332 3.41 -21.54 -6.49
N HIS A 333 2.11 -21.77 -6.51
CA HIS A 333 1.47 -22.90 -5.83
C HIS A 333 0.55 -23.73 -6.73
N GLY A 334 0.52 -23.50 -8.05
CA GLY A 334 -0.35 -24.26 -8.97
C GLY A 334 -0.16 -25.77 -8.88
N GLN A 335 1.09 -26.24 -8.86
CA GLN A 335 1.42 -27.66 -8.73
C GLN A 335 0.90 -28.29 -7.42
N LEU A 336 0.77 -27.50 -6.36
CA LEU A 336 0.25 -27.95 -5.07
C LEU A 336 -1.24 -28.33 -5.17
N ILE A 337 -2.00 -27.60 -5.98
CA ILE A 337 -3.41 -27.87 -6.26
C ILE A 337 -3.55 -29.00 -7.28
N GLU A 338 -2.72 -29.01 -8.33
CA GLU A 338 -2.74 -30.06 -9.37
C GLU A 338 -2.60 -31.48 -8.80
N LYS A 339 -1.74 -31.65 -7.80
CA LYS A 339 -1.48 -32.96 -7.16
C LYS A 339 -2.64 -33.48 -6.31
N ARG A 340 -3.67 -32.66 -6.03
CA ARG A 340 -4.81 -32.99 -5.17
C ARG A 340 -6.08 -33.18 -6.02
N PRO A 341 -6.51 -34.43 -6.29
CA PRO A 341 -7.66 -34.68 -7.16
C PRO A 341 -8.97 -34.01 -6.71
N ASN A 342 -9.17 -33.89 -5.39
CA ASN A 342 -10.33 -33.23 -4.79
C ASN A 342 -10.40 -31.72 -5.03
N LEU A 343 -9.30 -31.08 -5.48
CA LEU A 343 -9.26 -29.65 -5.79
C LEU A 343 -9.27 -29.37 -7.29
N ARG A 344 -9.38 -30.40 -8.13
CA ARG A 344 -9.35 -30.28 -9.59
C ARG A 344 -10.47 -29.38 -10.12
N GLU A 345 -11.67 -29.47 -9.55
CA GLU A 345 -12.79 -28.59 -9.93
C GLU A 345 -12.47 -27.13 -9.60
N THR A 346 -12.01 -26.84 -8.39
CA THR A 346 -11.63 -25.49 -7.95
C THR A 346 -10.49 -24.90 -8.79
N LEU A 347 -9.51 -25.72 -9.19
CA LEU A 347 -8.47 -25.31 -10.12
C LEU A 347 -9.06 -24.91 -11.48
N MET A 348 -9.98 -25.71 -12.02
CA MET A 348 -10.63 -25.39 -13.30
C MET A 348 -11.47 -24.11 -13.21
N GLU A 349 -12.14 -23.87 -12.10
CA GLU A 349 -12.87 -22.61 -11.84
C GLU A 349 -11.92 -21.41 -11.84
N ALA A 350 -10.73 -21.53 -11.21
CA ALA A 350 -9.72 -20.47 -11.21
C ALA A 350 -9.17 -20.19 -12.62
N LEU A 351 -8.90 -21.24 -13.40
CA LEU A 351 -8.48 -21.10 -14.80
C LEU A 351 -9.58 -20.48 -15.66
N HIS A 352 -10.85 -20.77 -15.36
CA HIS A 352 -11.98 -20.15 -16.04
C HIS A 352 -12.09 -18.66 -15.70
N TYR A 353 -11.89 -18.25 -14.44
CA TYR A 353 -11.75 -16.82 -14.12
C TYR A 353 -10.62 -16.18 -14.91
N MET A 354 -9.44 -16.80 -14.97
CA MET A 354 -8.32 -16.25 -15.74
C MET A 354 -8.68 -16.05 -17.22
N LEU A 355 -9.45 -16.97 -17.83
CA LEU A 355 -9.95 -16.81 -19.20
C LEU A 355 -10.90 -15.61 -19.30
N LEU A 356 -11.92 -15.53 -18.43
CA LEU A 356 -12.89 -14.44 -18.44
C LEU A 356 -12.25 -13.06 -18.19
N VAL A 357 -11.24 -12.99 -17.32
CA VAL A 357 -10.50 -11.76 -17.05
C VAL A 357 -9.55 -11.41 -18.20
N SER A 358 -9.05 -12.40 -18.96
CA SER A 358 -8.23 -12.16 -20.16
C SER A 358 -9.01 -11.47 -21.29
N GLU A 359 -10.35 -11.54 -21.28
CA GLU A 359 -11.21 -10.85 -22.24
C GLU A 359 -11.40 -9.35 -21.93
N VAL A 360 -10.93 -8.89 -20.76
CA VAL A 360 -11.03 -7.47 -20.38
C VAL A 360 -10.15 -6.63 -21.30
N GLU A 361 -10.75 -5.60 -21.91
CA GLU A 361 -10.08 -4.66 -22.83
C GLU A 361 -9.27 -3.61 -22.04
N GLU A 362 -8.38 -4.07 -21.16
CA GLU A 362 -7.44 -3.25 -20.38
C GLU A 362 -6.04 -3.86 -20.45
N THR A 363 -5.06 -3.05 -20.87
CA THR A 363 -3.72 -3.55 -21.25
C THR A 363 -2.97 -4.11 -20.06
N GLU A 364 -3.05 -3.47 -18.89
CA GLU A 364 -2.31 -3.93 -17.70
C GLU A 364 -2.91 -5.22 -17.13
N ILE A 365 -4.24 -5.38 -17.16
CA ILE A 365 -4.92 -6.62 -16.75
C ILE A 365 -4.55 -7.76 -17.70
N PHE A 366 -4.55 -7.49 -19.00
CA PHE A 366 -4.16 -8.46 -20.01
C PHE A 366 -2.71 -8.93 -19.83
N LYS A 367 -1.77 -8.01 -19.55
CA LYS A 367 -0.36 -8.35 -19.26
C LYS A 367 -0.23 -9.29 -18.05
N ILE A 368 -0.96 -9.04 -16.98
CA ILE A 368 -0.98 -9.91 -15.79
C ILE A 368 -1.45 -11.32 -16.15
N CYS A 369 -2.50 -11.43 -16.97
CA CYS A 369 -3.03 -12.73 -17.40
C CYS A 369 -2.06 -13.44 -18.36
N LEU A 370 -1.49 -12.70 -19.31
CA LEU A 370 -0.51 -13.20 -20.27
C LEU A 370 0.73 -13.75 -19.57
N GLU A 371 1.17 -13.12 -18.49
CA GLU A 371 2.29 -13.60 -17.67
C GLU A 371 2.03 -15.02 -17.15
N TYR A 372 0.85 -15.28 -16.60
CA TYR A 372 0.45 -16.62 -16.15
C TYR A 372 0.36 -17.60 -17.32
N TRP A 373 -0.32 -17.23 -18.40
CA TRP A 373 -0.50 -18.15 -19.53
C TRP A 373 0.83 -18.51 -20.20
N ASN A 374 1.76 -17.56 -20.30
CA ASN A 374 3.12 -17.81 -20.76
C ASN A 374 3.87 -18.74 -19.80
N HIS A 375 3.75 -18.52 -18.49
CA HIS A 375 4.33 -19.42 -17.47
C HIS A 375 3.80 -20.85 -17.59
N LEU A 376 2.47 -21.03 -17.66
CA LEU A 376 1.83 -22.34 -17.81
C LEU A 376 2.25 -23.04 -19.10
N ALA A 377 2.24 -22.33 -20.23
CA ALA A 377 2.66 -22.88 -21.52
C ALA A 377 4.13 -23.32 -21.48
N ALA A 378 5.01 -22.50 -20.90
CA ALA A 378 6.42 -22.83 -20.75
C ALA A 378 6.64 -24.05 -19.85
N GLU A 379 5.91 -24.18 -18.74
CA GLU A 379 5.98 -25.34 -17.84
C GLU A 379 5.53 -26.63 -18.54
N LEU A 380 4.39 -26.61 -19.24
CA LEU A 380 3.88 -27.77 -19.97
C LEU A 380 4.77 -28.15 -21.16
N TYR A 381 5.39 -27.15 -21.82
CA TYR A 381 6.35 -27.39 -22.90
C TYR A 381 7.65 -28.03 -22.40
N ARG A 382 8.15 -27.63 -21.23
CA ARG A 382 9.32 -28.27 -20.59
C ARG A 382 9.08 -29.73 -20.24
N GLU A 383 7.84 -30.09 -19.88
CA GLU A 383 7.47 -31.49 -19.60
C GLU A 383 7.40 -32.33 -20.87
N SER A 384 6.76 -31.82 -21.93
CA SER A 384 6.80 -32.46 -23.26
C SER A 384 6.61 -31.44 -24.39
N PRO A 385 7.66 -31.17 -25.17
CA PRO A 385 7.63 -30.18 -26.24
C PRO A 385 6.92 -30.69 -27.51
N PHE A 386 6.61 -31.98 -27.58
CA PHE A 386 6.12 -32.63 -28.79
C PHE A 386 4.61 -32.46 -28.97
N SER A 387 4.17 -32.47 -30.22
CA SER A 387 2.76 -32.64 -30.57
C SER A 387 2.37 -34.10 -30.37
N THR A 388 1.16 -34.31 -29.83
CA THR A 388 0.61 -35.65 -29.62
C THR A 388 0.38 -36.32 -30.98
N SER A 389 0.76 -37.60 -31.09
CA SER A 389 0.60 -38.38 -32.31
C SER A 389 -0.85 -38.34 -32.83
N SER A 390 -1.03 -38.21 -34.14
CA SER A 390 -2.34 -38.18 -34.81
C SER A 390 -3.03 -39.56 -34.86
N THR A 391 -2.45 -40.59 -34.25
CA THR A 391 -3.00 -41.95 -34.24
C THR A 391 -3.82 -42.22 -32.96
N PRO A 392 -5.06 -42.75 -33.06
CA PRO A 392 -5.97 -42.89 -31.91
C PRO A 392 -5.54 -43.91 -30.84
N LEU A 393 -4.54 -44.74 -31.12
CA LEU A 393 -4.21 -45.94 -30.34
C LEU A 393 -3.25 -45.68 -29.17
N LEU A 394 -2.59 -44.52 -29.11
CA LEU A 394 -1.69 -44.13 -28.03
C LEU A 394 -1.87 -42.64 -27.72
N SER A 395 -2.64 -42.32 -26.68
CA SER A 395 -2.67 -40.97 -26.12
C SER A 395 -1.35 -40.70 -25.40
N ASP A 396 -0.34 -40.25 -26.16
CA ASP A 396 1.00 -39.90 -25.65
C ASP A 396 1.02 -38.51 -24.97
N VAL A 397 -0.15 -38.03 -24.51
CA VAL A 397 -0.30 -36.75 -23.83
C VAL A 397 0.20 -36.90 -22.39
N PRO A 398 1.15 -36.08 -21.92
CA PRO A 398 1.55 -36.10 -20.52
C PRO A 398 0.36 -35.91 -19.59
N PRO A 399 0.30 -36.61 -18.44
CA PRO A 399 -0.85 -36.56 -17.53
C PRO A 399 -1.22 -35.14 -17.08
N ARG A 400 -0.22 -34.30 -16.82
CA ARG A 400 -0.41 -32.91 -16.43
C ARG A 400 -0.94 -32.08 -17.59
N ARG A 401 -0.41 -32.21 -18.80
CA ARG A 401 -0.95 -31.54 -20.00
C ARG A 401 -2.39 -31.95 -20.31
N HIS A 402 -2.76 -33.19 -20.06
CA HIS A 402 -4.13 -33.69 -20.24
C HIS A 402 -5.14 -32.92 -19.38
N LEU A 403 -4.76 -32.53 -18.15
CA LEU A 403 -5.58 -31.73 -17.25
C LEU A 403 -5.97 -30.39 -17.88
N TYR A 404 -5.06 -29.73 -18.59
CA TYR A 404 -5.24 -28.37 -19.12
C TYR A 404 -5.82 -28.31 -20.54
N LEU A 405 -6.04 -29.44 -21.23
CA LEU A 405 -6.50 -29.45 -22.63
C LEU A 405 -7.73 -28.55 -22.90
N PRO A 406 -8.79 -28.55 -22.07
CA PRO A 406 -9.97 -27.70 -22.30
C PRO A 406 -9.69 -26.20 -22.17
N VAL A 407 -8.67 -25.83 -21.39
CA VAL A 407 -8.26 -24.44 -21.15
C VAL A 407 -7.31 -24.00 -22.24
N LEU A 408 -6.34 -24.84 -22.62
CA LEU A 408 -5.36 -24.53 -23.67
C LEU A 408 -6.01 -24.29 -25.03
N SER A 409 -7.11 -24.98 -25.35
CA SER A 409 -7.87 -24.71 -26.58
C SER A 409 -8.50 -23.31 -26.58
N GLN A 410 -8.97 -22.84 -25.42
CA GLN A 410 -9.58 -21.52 -25.26
C GLN A 410 -8.53 -20.41 -25.25
N VAL A 411 -7.39 -20.58 -24.57
CA VAL A 411 -6.29 -19.61 -24.59
C VAL A 411 -5.78 -19.37 -26.02
N ARG A 412 -5.80 -20.39 -26.89
CA ARG A 412 -5.45 -20.24 -28.32
C ARG A 412 -6.45 -19.42 -29.13
N LEU A 413 -7.70 -19.39 -28.69
CA LEU A 413 -8.81 -18.68 -29.33
C LEU A 413 -9.05 -17.31 -28.69
N ALA A 414 -8.48 -17.06 -27.51
CA ALA A 414 -8.60 -15.80 -26.80
C ALA A 414 -8.13 -14.65 -27.71
N PRO A 415 -8.82 -13.50 -27.71
CA PRO A 415 -8.89 -12.64 -28.87
C PRO A 415 -7.53 -12.08 -29.28
N SER A 416 -7.28 -12.24 -30.57
CA SER A 416 -6.36 -11.49 -31.42
C SER A 416 -6.66 -9.98 -31.50
N THR A 417 -7.30 -9.38 -30.50
CA THR A 417 -7.65 -7.94 -30.46
C THR A 417 -6.47 -7.06 -30.06
N HIS A 418 -5.50 -7.61 -29.32
CA HIS A 418 -4.18 -7.01 -29.14
C HIS A 418 -3.24 -7.65 -30.17
N SER A 419 -2.78 -6.85 -31.13
CA SER A 419 -1.94 -7.25 -32.28
C SER A 419 -0.61 -7.97 -31.93
N ASP A 420 -0.26 -8.08 -30.65
CA ASP A 420 0.99 -8.64 -30.16
C ASP A 420 0.90 -10.11 -29.69
N VAL A 421 -0.30 -10.70 -29.62
CA VAL A 421 -0.50 -12.05 -29.04
C VAL A 421 -0.01 -13.18 -29.96
N ASN A 422 0.09 -12.94 -31.27
CA ASN A 422 0.52 -13.96 -32.24
C ASN A 422 2.00 -14.37 -32.12
N VAL A 423 2.82 -13.65 -31.34
CA VAL A 423 4.26 -13.91 -31.25
C VAL A 423 4.62 -14.83 -30.08
N PHE A 424 3.81 -14.88 -29.02
CA PHE A 424 4.24 -15.52 -27.76
C PHE A 424 3.76 -16.97 -27.59
N PHE A 425 2.65 -17.39 -28.20
CA PHE A 425 2.15 -18.76 -28.02
C PHE A 425 2.67 -19.76 -29.05
N PHE A 426 3.26 -19.32 -30.17
CA PHE A 426 3.67 -20.21 -31.25
C PHE A 426 4.90 -19.71 -32.02
N PRO A 427 6.01 -20.48 -32.10
CA PRO A 427 6.87 -20.36 -33.27
C PRO A 427 6.05 -20.76 -34.51
N PRO A 428 6.25 -20.13 -35.68
CA PRO A 428 5.49 -20.44 -36.88
C PRO A 428 5.63 -21.94 -37.16
N ASN A 429 4.50 -22.58 -37.48
CA ASN A 429 4.45 -23.95 -37.98
C ASN A 429 5.61 -24.15 -38.97
N ASN A 430 6.54 -25.03 -38.60
CA ASN A 430 7.54 -25.55 -39.53
C ASN A 430 6.81 -26.43 -40.56
N THR A 431 6.17 -25.77 -41.51
CA THR A 431 5.87 -26.30 -42.83
C THR A 431 6.78 -25.62 -43.83
N TYR A 432 8.09 -25.69 -43.61
CA TYR A 432 9.02 -25.82 -44.73
C TYR A 432 8.87 -27.25 -45.24
N ARG A 433 7.86 -27.47 -46.11
CA ARG A 433 7.93 -28.59 -47.04
C ARG A 433 9.17 -28.35 -47.89
N CYS A 434 10.16 -29.24 -47.78
CA CYS A 434 11.14 -29.42 -48.82
C CYS A 434 10.41 -29.79 -50.13
N ARG A 435 10.24 -28.82 -51.01
CA ARG A 435 10.61 -28.86 -52.44
C ARG A 435 10.30 -27.52 -53.09
#